data_AF-A0A8X6EYB7-F1
#
_entry.id   AF-A0A8X6EYB7-F1
#
_cell.length_a   1.000
_cell.length_b   1.000
_cell.length_c   1.000
_cell.angle_alpha   90.00
_cell.angle_beta   90.00
_cell.angle_gamma   90.00
#
_symmetry.space_group_name_H-M   'P 1'
#
loop_
_entity.id
_entity.type
_entity.pdbx_description
1 polymer ?
#
loop_
_entity_poly.entity_id
_entity_poly.type
_entity_poly.pdbx_seq_one_letter_code
_entity_poly.pdbx_strand_id
1 'polypeptide(L)'
;MKCLLQDLWKGEIQWDDPLPSHIEKEWKKWCEELTHLGSLKMPRLVLDSTLLEDDIELHSFCDASKKAYGAAIYLSTKSRHGISVKLVTSKSRVAPLSCVTLPRLELLGALVAARLASKVKKIVNRKKSCLQYYWTDSKIVLFWIKGNKTRWKQFVANRVNEITSLTDPQSWYHCAGKENPADFLSRGLSADSLVTNSRWWTGAMFLTDPEFPKNLKQVVPELGYLTEPEKETVVQERKKMPEAQSSKETVLLNNDYSTIF
;
A
#
# COMPACT_ATOMS: atom_id res chain seq x y z
N MET A 1 4.21 -4.57 -16.05
CA MET A 1 3.02 -5.14 -16.73
C MET A 1 1.80 -4.23 -16.73
N LYS A 2 1.11 -3.98 -15.59
CA LYS A 2 -0.15 -3.20 -15.62
C LYS A 2 -0.01 -1.80 -16.22
N CYS A 3 1.13 -1.12 -15.97
CA CYS A 3 1.41 0.19 -16.57
C CYS A 3 1.65 0.09 -18.09
N LEU A 4 2.34 -0.94 -18.58
CA LEU A 4 2.52 -1.18 -20.02
C LEU A 4 1.18 -1.31 -20.74
N LEU A 5 0.24 -2.05 -20.14
CA LEU A 5 -1.11 -2.20 -20.69
C LEU A 5 -1.87 -0.87 -20.72
N GLN A 6 -1.71 -0.05 -19.67
CA GLN A 6 -2.29 1.29 -19.65
C GLN A 6 -1.67 2.19 -20.74
N ASP A 7 -0.37 2.09 -20.98
CA ASP A 7 0.32 2.88 -22.02
C ASP A 7 -0.09 2.45 -23.43
N LEU A 8 -0.33 1.15 -23.66
CA LEU A 8 -0.94 0.66 -24.90
C LEU A 8 -2.31 1.27 -25.15
N TRP A 9 -3.17 1.29 -24.11
CA TRP A 9 -4.51 1.87 -24.22
C TRP A 9 -4.49 3.39 -24.45
N LYS A 10 -3.54 4.12 -23.86
CA LYS A 10 -3.35 5.55 -24.16
C LYS A 10 -2.93 5.80 -25.60
N GLY A 11 -2.17 4.87 -26.18
CA GLY A 11 -1.70 4.96 -27.56
C GLY A 11 -2.78 4.66 -28.61
N GLU A 12 -3.99 4.25 -28.19
CA GLU A 12 -5.10 3.85 -29.08
C GLU A 12 -4.70 2.80 -30.13
N ILE A 13 -3.69 1.97 -29.80
CA ILE A 13 -3.10 0.96 -30.67
C ILE A 13 -4.13 -0.14 -30.92
N GLN A 14 -4.39 -0.44 -32.20
CA GLN A 14 -5.32 -1.51 -32.57
C GLN A 14 -4.68 -2.89 -32.33
N TRP A 15 -5.51 -3.93 -32.27
CA TRP A 15 -5.05 -5.28 -31.96
C TRP A 15 -4.01 -5.82 -32.97
N ASP A 16 -4.13 -5.43 -34.24
CA ASP A 16 -3.27 -5.89 -35.33
C ASP A 16 -2.09 -4.94 -35.60
N ASP A 17 -2.02 -3.80 -34.92
CA ASP A 17 -0.94 -2.85 -35.11
C ASP A 17 0.36 -3.37 -34.46
N PRO A 18 1.53 -3.16 -35.11
CA PRO A 18 2.80 -3.47 -34.49
C PRO A 18 3.01 -2.61 -33.23
N LEU A 19 3.57 -3.23 -32.19
CA LEU A 19 3.88 -2.52 -30.95
C LEU A 19 4.90 -1.39 -31.22
N PRO A 20 4.71 -0.20 -30.63
CA PRO A 20 5.74 0.83 -30.64
C PRO A 20 7.04 0.28 -30.06
N SER A 21 8.17 0.62 -30.68
CA SER A 21 9.49 0.06 -30.37
C SER A 21 9.86 0.15 -28.89
N HIS A 22 9.47 1.24 -28.20
CA HIS A 22 9.72 1.41 -26.77
C HIS A 22 8.91 0.42 -25.91
N ILE A 23 7.64 0.16 -26.25
CA ILE A 23 6.79 -0.80 -25.54
C ILE A 23 7.24 -2.22 -25.82
N GLU A 24 7.56 -2.53 -27.08
CA GLU A 24 8.07 -3.84 -27.47
C GLU A 24 9.35 -4.18 -26.70
N LYS A 25 10.27 -3.23 -26.57
CA LYS A 25 11.51 -3.39 -25.79
C LYS A 25 11.23 -3.65 -24.32
N GLU A 26 10.33 -2.89 -23.69
CA GLU A 26 9.97 -3.12 -22.27
C GLU A 26 9.24 -4.45 -22.07
N TRP A 27 8.38 -4.85 -23.02
CA TRP A 27 7.71 -6.14 -23.00
C TRP A 27 8.69 -7.31 -23.11
N LYS A 28 9.59 -7.27 -24.09
CA LYS A 28 10.64 -8.30 -24.27
C LYS A 28 11.51 -8.43 -23.03
N LYS A 29 11.97 -7.31 -22.48
CA LYS A 29 12.72 -7.28 -21.21
C LYS A 29 11.92 -7.94 -20.07
N TRP A 30 10.64 -7.63 -19.94
CA TRP A 30 9.80 -8.24 -18.90
C TRP A 30 9.66 -9.77 -19.10
N CYS A 31 9.50 -10.24 -20.34
CA CYS A 31 9.45 -11.66 -20.67
C CYS A 31 10.76 -12.39 -20.33
N GLU A 32 11.91 -11.77 -20.58
CA GLU A 32 13.22 -12.31 -20.21
C GLU A 32 13.34 -12.44 -18.68
N GLU A 33 12.96 -11.39 -17.94
CA GLU A 33 13.01 -11.37 -16.48
C GLU A 33 12.10 -12.42 -15.82
N LEU A 34 11.01 -12.86 -16.46
CA LEU A 34 10.11 -13.89 -15.92
C LEU A 34 10.85 -15.17 -15.56
N THR A 35 11.90 -15.52 -16.31
CA THR A 35 12.68 -16.74 -16.06
C THR A 35 13.35 -16.72 -14.68
N HIS A 36 13.68 -15.54 -14.14
CA HIS A 36 14.32 -15.39 -12.84
C HIS A 36 13.36 -15.75 -11.69
N LEU A 37 12.04 -15.59 -11.90
CA LEU A 37 11.01 -15.91 -10.90
C LEU A 37 10.93 -17.41 -10.59
N GLY A 38 11.44 -18.28 -11.46
CA GLY A 38 11.47 -19.73 -11.22
C GLY A 38 12.30 -20.12 -9.98
N SER A 39 13.24 -19.27 -9.56
CA SER A 39 14.05 -19.46 -8.35
C SER A 39 13.37 -18.99 -7.06
N LEU A 40 12.27 -18.22 -7.16
CA LEU A 40 11.60 -17.64 -6.01
C LEU A 40 10.89 -18.73 -5.19
N LYS A 41 11.29 -18.86 -3.93
CA LYS A 41 10.67 -19.79 -2.98
C LYS A 41 9.94 -19.01 -1.90
N MET A 42 8.64 -19.26 -1.76
CA MET A 42 7.80 -18.66 -0.73
C MET A 42 7.43 -19.70 0.33
N PRO A 43 7.78 -19.49 1.61
CA PRO A 43 7.29 -20.33 2.69
C PRO A 43 5.75 -20.30 2.72
N ARG A 44 5.12 -21.47 2.66
CA ARG A 44 3.64 -21.57 2.76
C ARG A 44 3.13 -21.24 4.15
N LEU A 45 3.94 -21.54 5.18
CA LEU A 45 3.60 -21.24 6.57
C LEU A 45 3.97 -19.80 6.88
N VAL A 46 2.94 -18.97 7.07
CA VAL A 46 3.09 -17.55 7.41
C VAL A 46 3.15 -17.35 8.93
N LEU A 47 2.37 -18.12 9.68
CA LEU A 47 2.24 -17.97 11.12
C LEU A 47 3.04 -19.09 11.82
N ASP A 48 4.17 -18.72 12.40
CA ASP A 48 5.18 -19.67 12.90
C ASP A 48 4.77 -20.36 14.21
N SER A 49 3.94 -19.71 15.02
CA SER A 49 3.43 -20.27 16.28
C SER A 49 2.16 -19.52 16.73
N THR A 50 1.22 -20.24 17.34
CA THR A 50 -0.01 -19.69 17.93
C THR A 50 -0.01 -19.77 19.46
N LEU A 51 1.16 -19.96 20.09
CA LEU A 51 1.24 -20.05 21.55
C LEU A 51 0.72 -18.77 22.20
N LEU A 52 0.11 -18.88 23.39
CA LEU A 52 -0.50 -17.73 24.08
C LEU A 52 0.52 -16.61 24.37
N GLU A 53 1.78 -16.95 24.54
CA GLU A 53 2.89 -16.03 24.84
C GLU A 53 3.40 -15.22 23.63
N ASP A 54 3.10 -15.64 22.39
CA ASP A 54 3.68 -15.00 21.19
C ASP A 54 2.90 -13.76 20.75
N ASP A 55 3.55 -12.61 20.57
CA ASP A 55 2.85 -11.45 20.02
C ASP A 55 2.73 -11.54 18.49
N ILE A 56 1.52 -11.30 17.99
CA ILE A 56 1.24 -11.24 16.56
C ILE A 56 0.91 -9.82 16.18
N GLU A 57 1.65 -9.28 15.21
CA GLU A 57 1.47 -7.92 14.72
C GLU A 57 1.24 -7.96 13.20
N LEU A 58 0.27 -7.19 12.73
CA LEU A 58 0.04 -6.94 11.31
C LEU A 58 0.51 -5.53 10.97
N HIS A 59 1.49 -5.45 10.07
CA HIS A 59 2.05 -4.18 9.59
C HIS A 59 1.63 -3.95 8.14
N SER A 60 0.87 -2.89 7.90
CA SER A 60 0.35 -2.53 6.59
C SER A 60 1.06 -1.28 6.09
N PHE A 61 1.92 -1.43 5.10
CA PHE A 61 2.62 -0.33 4.45
C PHE A 61 1.86 0.08 3.20
N CYS A 62 1.60 1.36 3.02
CA CYS A 62 1.09 1.91 1.78
C CYS A 62 2.07 2.90 1.16
N ASP A 63 1.96 3.03 -0.16
CA ASP A 63 2.70 4.04 -0.91
C ASP A 63 1.97 4.38 -2.22
N ALA A 64 2.33 5.52 -2.81
CA ALA A 64 1.85 5.94 -4.11
C ALA A 64 2.90 6.72 -4.90
N SER A 65 2.87 6.49 -6.22
CA SER A 65 3.60 7.27 -7.21
C SER A 65 2.61 7.77 -8.27
N LYS A 66 3.10 8.57 -9.22
CA LYS A 66 2.31 8.98 -10.40
C LYS A 66 1.94 7.79 -11.32
N LYS A 67 2.57 6.63 -11.15
CA LYS A 67 2.32 5.43 -11.98
C LYS A 67 1.38 4.43 -11.31
N ALA A 68 1.53 4.22 -10.00
CA ALA A 68 0.76 3.21 -9.27
C ALA A 68 0.69 3.56 -7.78
N TYR A 69 -0.26 2.95 -7.09
CA TYR A 69 -0.42 3.04 -5.65
C TYR A 69 -0.89 1.70 -5.09
N GLY A 70 -0.71 1.50 -3.78
CA GLY A 70 -1.20 0.29 -3.13
C GLY A 70 -0.63 0.06 -1.75
N ALA A 71 -0.63 -1.20 -1.36
CA ALA A 71 -0.19 -1.61 -0.03
C ALA A 71 0.42 -3.02 0.00
N ALA A 72 1.28 -3.25 0.98
CA ALA A 72 1.86 -4.54 1.33
C ALA A 72 1.65 -4.80 2.84
N ILE A 73 1.23 -6.01 3.18
CA ILE A 73 0.91 -6.42 4.56
C ILE A 73 1.86 -7.52 5.00
N TYR A 74 2.48 -7.29 6.15
CA TYR A 74 3.42 -8.20 6.78
C TYR A 74 2.85 -8.71 8.10
N LEU A 75 3.09 -9.98 8.38
CA LEU A 75 2.84 -10.59 9.69
C LEU A 75 4.18 -10.65 10.43
N SER A 76 4.25 -10.04 11.60
CA SER A 76 5.34 -10.21 12.55
C SER A 76 4.87 -11.14 13.66
N THR A 77 5.67 -12.16 13.96
CA THR A 77 5.49 -13.06 15.09
C THR A 77 6.68 -12.91 16.01
N LYS A 78 6.46 -12.43 17.23
CA LYS A 78 7.48 -12.32 18.28
C LYS A 78 7.32 -13.52 19.21
N SER A 79 8.31 -14.39 19.21
CA SER A 79 8.31 -15.61 20.02
C SER A 79 9.61 -15.72 20.83
N ARG A 80 9.69 -16.73 21.69
CA ARG A 80 10.94 -17.10 22.38
C ARG A 80 12.11 -17.42 21.44
N HIS A 81 11.82 -17.76 20.18
CA HIS A 81 12.82 -18.09 19.15
C HIS A 81 13.28 -16.86 18.35
N GLY A 82 12.75 -15.68 18.67
CA GLY A 82 13.03 -14.42 17.97
C GLY A 82 11.82 -13.87 17.22
N ILE A 83 12.10 -12.86 16.40
CA ILE A 83 11.10 -12.15 15.60
C ILE A 83 11.16 -12.63 14.15
N SER A 84 10.02 -13.08 13.63
CA SER A 84 9.86 -13.50 12.24
C SER A 84 8.87 -12.58 11.54
N VAL A 85 9.28 -11.98 10.42
CA VAL A 85 8.44 -11.07 9.64
C VAL A 85 8.31 -11.61 8.23
N LYS A 86 7.06 -11.75 7.76
CA LYS A 86 6.75 -12.33 6.44
C LYS A 86 5.69 -11.53 5.71
N LEU A 87 5.90 -11.30 4.42
CA LEU A 87 4.88 -10.76 3.53
C LEU A 87 3.70 -11.74 3.43
N VAL A 88 2.50 -11.27 3.78
CA VAL A 88 1.24 -12.05 3.72
C VAL A 88 0.55 -11.82 2.40
N THR A 89 0.42 -10.55 2.01
CA THR A 89 -0.31 -10.16 0.81
C THR A 89 0.07 -8.73 0.42
N SER A 90 -0.05 -8.41 -0.87
CA SER A 90 0.07 -7.06 -1.37
C SER A 90 -0.96 -6.81 -2.47
N LYS A 91 -1.30 -5.54 -2.68
CA LYS A 91 -2.23 -5.14 -3.73
C LYS A 91 -1.82 -3.82 -4.35
N SER A 92 -1.62 -3.84 -5.67
CA SER A 92 -1.29 -2.68 -6.48
C SER A 92 -2.42 -2.29 -7.43
N ARG A 93 -2.55 -0.97 -7.66
CA ARG A 93 -3.45 -0.37 -8.65
C ARG A 93 -2.65 0.63 -9.49
N VAL A 94 -2.95 0.69 -10.77
CA VAL A 94 -2.37 1.72 -11.65
C VAL A 94 -3.03 3.05 -11.31
N ALA A 95 -2.25 4.13 -11.29
CA ALA A 95 -2.79 5.46 -11.10
C ALA A 95 -3.81 5.77 -12.21
N PRO A 96 -4.96 6.40 -11.89
CA PRO A 96 -5.92 6.81 -12.91
C PRO A 96 -5.28 7.74 -13.93
N LEU A 97 -5.80 7.72 -15.16
CA LEU A 97 -5.38 8.64 -16.22
C LEU A 97 -5.85 10.07 -15.98
N SER A 98 -6.93 10.23 -15.23
CA SER A 98 -7.38 11.54 -14.77
C SER A 98 -6.31 12.17 -13.88
N CYS A 99 -6.21 13.50 -13.90
CA CYS A 99 -5.27 14.27 -13.10
C CYS A 99 -5.61 14.21 -11.60
N VAL A 100 -5.34 13.06 -10.98
CA VAL A 100 -5.38 12.88 -9.52
C VAL A 100 -4.03 13.31 -8.96
N THR A 101 -4.06 14.10 -7.90
CA THR A 101 -2.84 14.64 -7.29
C THR A 101 -2.14 13.58 -6.47
N LEU A 102 -0.81 13.71 -6.31
CA LEU A 102 -0.02 12.75 -5.56
C LEU A 102 -0.56 12.53 -4.13
N PRO A 103 -0.93 13.56 -3.34
CA PRO A 103 -1.54 13.35 -2.02
C PRO A 103 -2.83 12.53 -2.06
N ARG A 104 -3.66 12.70 -3.09
CA ARG A 104 -4.87 11.90 -3.26
C ARG A 104 -4.54 10.44 -3.63
N LEU A 105 -3.50 10.20 -4.43
CA LEU A 105 -3.02 8.85 -4.72
C LEU A 105 -2.45 8.17 -3.47
N GLU A 106 -1.68 8.89 -2.65
CA GLU A 106 -1.18 8.42 -1.36
C GLU A 106 -2.34 8.03 -0.42
N LEU A 107 -3.39 8.86 -0.36
CA LEU A 107 -4.60 8.55 0.40
C LEU A 107 -5.34 7.32 -0.13
N LEU A 108 -5.34 7.11 -1.46
CA LEU A 108 -5.89 5.88 -2.05
C LEU A 108 -5.03 4.65 -1.70
N GLY A 109 -3.71 4.79 -1.63
CA GLY A 109 -2.80 3.76 -1.10
C GLY A 109 -3.17 3.37 0.34
N ALA A 110 -3.36 4.36 1.21
CA ALA A 110 -3.82 4.15 2.58
C ALA A 110 -5.19 3.44 2.66
N LEU A 111 -6.13 3.80 1.78
CA LEU A 111 -7.42 3.11 1.69
C LEU A 111 -7.26 1.64 1.27
N VAL A 112 -6.36 1.34 0.33
CA VAL A 112 -6.05 -0.05 -0.05
C VAL A 112 -5.47 -0.81 1.13
N ALA A 113 -4.56 -0.21 1.91
CA ALA A 113 -4.02 -0.81 3.13
C ALA A 113 -5.13 -1.13 4.15
N ALA A 114 -5.99 -0.16 4.47
CA ALA A 114 -7.08 -0.34 5.43
C ALA A 114 -8.03 -1.50 5.04
N ARG A 115 -8.45 -1.55 3.77
CA ARG A 115 -9.33 -2.61 3.25
C ARG A 115 -8.66 -3.98 3.26
N LEU A 116 -7.40 -4.05 2.83
CA LEU A 116 -6.66 -5.31 2.75
C LEU A 116 -6.37 -5.84 4.16
N ALA A 117 -5.95 -4.98 5.09
CA ALA A 117 -5.68 -5.32 6.47
C ALA A 117 -6.93 -5.80 7.20
N SER A 118 -8.08 -5.15 6.98
CA SER A 118 -9.36 -5.59 7.56
C SER A 118 -9.70 -7.04 7.16
N LYS A 119 -9.43 -7.43 5.90
CA LYS A 119 -9.62 -8.81 5.44
C LYS A 119 -8.63 -9.78 6.09
N VAL A 120 -7.34 -9.45 6.09
CA VAL A 120 -6.28 -10.29 6.66
C VAL A 120 -6.48 -10.46 8.18
N LYS A 121 -6.78 -9.38 8.89
CA LYS A 121 -7.10 -9.37 10.33
C LYS A 121 -8.19 -10.37 10.68
N LYS A 122 -9.29 -10.40 9.91
CA LYS A 122 -10.39 -11.36 10.13
C LYS A 122 -9.91 -12.81 10.05
N ILE A 123 -8.97 -13.13 9.16
CA ILE A 123 -8.41 -14.48 9.00
C ILE A 123 -7.47 -14.81 10.16
N VAL A 124 -6.52 -13.91 10.47
CA VAL A 124 -5.53 -14.10 11.54
C VAL A 124 -6.22 -14.23 12.91
N ASN A 125 -7.22 -13.39 13.19
CA ASN A 125 -7.98 -13.40 14.44
C ASN A 125 -8.79 -14.68 14.68
N ARG A 126 -8.98 -15.55 13.68
CA ARG A 126 -9.55 -16.90 13.90
C ARG A 126 -8.60 -17.82 14.66
N LYS A 127 -7.31 -17.50 14.66
CA LYS A 127 -6.26 -18.26 15.34
C LYS A 127 -5.79 -17.53 16.60
N LYS A 128 -5.44 -16.25 16.48
CA LYS A 128 -4.98 -15.42 17.58
C LYS A 128 -5.18 -13.94 17.27
N SER A 129 -5.55 -13.15 18.29
CA SER A 129 -5.68 -11.69 18.14
C SER A 129 -4.34 -11.09 17.74
N CYS A 130 -4.37 -10.12 16.82
CA CYS A 130 -3.19 -9.42 16.36
C CYS A 130 -3.29 -7.91 16.55
N LEU A 131 -2.16 -7.30 16.94
CA LEU A 131 -1.96 -5.86 16.94
C LEU A 131 -1.87 -5.35 15.51
N GLN A 132 -2.21 -4.08 15.29
CA GLN A 132 -2.31 -3.49 13.96
C GLN A 132 -1.48 -2.22 13.88
N TYR A 133 -0.64 -2.12 12.86
CA TYR A 133 0.18 -0.96 12.57
C TYR A 133 0.03 -0.60 11.09
N TYR A 134 -0.20 0.68 10.81
CA TYR A 134 -0.33 1.19 9.45
C TYR A 134 0.75 2.23 9.20
N TRP A 135 1.39 2.16 8.04
CA TRP A 135 2.58 2.94 7.71
C TRP A 135 2.42 3.65 6.39
N THR A 136 2.76 4.93 6.38
CA THR A 136 2.83 5.77 5.19
C THR A 136 4.00 6.74 5.35
N ASP A 137 4.64 7.11 4.27
CA ASP A 137 5.65 8.19 4.24
C ASP A 137 5.01 9.57 3.98
N SER A 138 3.77 9.60 3.50
CA SER A 138 2.99 10.82 3.39
C SER A 138 2.51 11.36 4.75
N LYS A 139 3.14 12.44 5.21
CA LYS A 139 2.66 13.22 6.37
C LYS A 139 1.31 13.88 6.12
N ILE A 140 1.00 14.23 4.87
CA ILE A 140 -0.29 14.82 4.48
C ILE A 140 -1.41 13.79 4.70
N VAL A 141 -1.20 12.54 4.32
CA VAL A 141 -2.17 11.46 4.56
C VAL A 141 -2.36 11.22 6.05
N LEU A 142 -1.29 11.19 6.86
CA LEU A 142 -1.40 11.09 8.31
C LEU A 142 -2.20 12.25 8.91
N PHE A 143 -1.93 13.47 8.45
CA PHE A 143 -2.68 14.66 8.86
C PHE A 143 -4.17 14.52 8.57
N TRP A 144 -4.54 13.99 7.40
CA TRP A 144 -5.95 13.77 7.05
C TRP A 144 -6.61 12.66 7.86
N ILE A 145 -5.92 11.54 8.09
CA ILE A 145 -6.46 10.38 8.83
C ILE A 145 -6.67 10.72 10.31
N LYS A 146 -5.69 11.38 10.93
CA LYS A 146 -5.71 11.72 12.36
C LYS A 146 -6.41 13.04 12.69
N GLY A 147 -6.58 13.91 11.70
CA GLY A 147 -7.18 15.23 11.88
C GLY A 147 -8.71 15.21 11.91
N ASN A 148 -9.30 16.41 12.07
CA ASN A 148 -10.75 16.55 12.14
C ASN A 148 -11.41 16.45 10.76
N LYS A 149 -12.29 15.45 10.61
CA LYS A 149 -13.02 15.08 9.39
C LYS A 149 -13.86 16.20 8.77
N THR A 150 -14.40 17.12 9.58
CA THR A 150 -15.27 18.21 9.11
C THR A 150 -14.55 19.24 8.23
N ARG A 151 -13.21 19.19 8.20
CA ARG A 151 -12.36 20.10 7.43
C ARG A 151 -12.07 19.62 6.01
N TRP A 152 -12.45 18.39 5.66
CA TRP A 152 -12.08 17.75 4.40
C TRP A 152 -13.15 17.91 3.32
N LYS A 153 -12.71 18.16 2.08
CA LYS A 153 -13.59 18.11 0.90
C LYS A 153 -14.00 16.66 0.60
N GLN A 154 -15.10 16.48 -0.14
CA GLN A 154 -15.79 15.20 -0.32
C GLN A 154 -14.88 14.03 -0.71
N PHE A 155 -13.93 14.22 -1.64
CA PHE A 155 -12.98 13.15 -2.00
C PHE A 155 -12.20 12.66 -0.78
N VAL A 156 -11.49 13.56 -0.09
CA VAL A 156 -10.68 13.22 1.09
C VAL A 156 -11.56 12.74 2.23
N ALA A 157 -12.67 13.44 2.51
CA ALA A 157 -13.60 13.10 3.58
C ALA A 157 -14.13 11.66 3.45
N ASN A 158 -14.59 11.26 2.26
CA ASN A 158 -15.14 9.92 2.05
C ASN A 158 -14.10 8.82 2.26
N ARG A 159 -12.87 9.00 1.74
CA ARG A 159 -11.80 8.01 1.93
C ARG A 159 -11.32 7.95 3.38
N VAL A 160 -11.17 9.10 4.04
CA VAL A 160 -10.80 9.16 5.48
C VAL A 160 -11.90 8.50 6.34
N ASN A 161 -13.17 8.74 6.05
CA ASN A 161 -14.27 8.12 6.78
C ASN A 161 -14.23 6.60 6.67
N GLU A 162 -13.93 6.06 5.49
CA GLU A 162 -13.79 4.62 5.31
C GLU A 162 -12.52 4.05 5.97
N ILE A 163 -11.37 4.73 5.83
CA ILE A 163 -10.13 4.31 6.51
C ILE A 163 -10.36 4.21 8.02
N THR A 164 -10.98 5.23 8.61
CA THR A 164 -11.22 5.32 10.05
C THR A 164 -12.40 4.48 10.54
N SER A 165 -13.23 3.94 9.66
CA SER A 165 -14.22 2.91 10.03
C SER A 165 -13.63 1.51 10.02
N LEU A 166 -12.55 1.29 9.26
CA LEU A 166 -11.85 0.00 9.15
C LEU A 166 -10.65 -0.11 10.11
N THR A 167 -10.09 1.02 10.55
CA THR A 167 -8.84 1.10 11.31
C THR A 167 -8.92 2.15 12.41
N ASP A 168 -8.13 1.97 13.47
CA ASP A 168 -7.95 3.01 14.48
C ASP A 168 -6.98 4.08 13.94
N PRO A 169 -7.38 5.38 13.88
CA PRO A 169 -6.48 6.48 13.50
C PRO A 169 -5.17 6.52 14.29
N GLN A 170 -5.15 6.08 15.55
CA GLN A 170 -3.96 6.09 16.39
C GLN A 170 -2.94 5.01 16.01
N SER A 171 -3.37 3.98 15.28
CA SER A 171 -2.50 2.93 14.73
C SER A 171 -1.78 3.32 13.43
N TRP A 172 -1.94 4.56 12.96
CA TRP A 172 -1.25 5.09 11.78
C TRP A 172 0.04 5.84 12.14
N TYR A 173 1.13 5.50 11.49
CA TYR A 173 2.47 6.01 11.77
C TYR A 173 3.19 6.43 10.50
N HIS A 174 4.13 7.35 10.68
CA HIS A 174 5.04 7.74 9.61
C HIS A 174 6.18 6.73 9.49
N CYS A 175 6.48 6.31 8.26
CA CYS A 175 7.67 5.54 7.92
C CYS A 175 8.46 6.34 6.88
N ALA A 176 9.78 6.46 7.01
CA ALA A 176 10.55 7.13 5.96
C ALA A 176 10.43 6.34 4.63
N GLY A 177 10.33 7.03 3.49
CA GLY A 177 10.19 6.35 2.18
C GLY A 177 11.32 5.33 1.89
N LYS A 178 12.55 5.62 2.36
CA LYS A 178 13.68 4.68 2.25
C LYS A 178 13.49 3.37 3.02
N GLU A 179 12.66 3.38 4.05
CA GLU A 179 12.33 2.20 4.85
C GLU A 179 11.02 1.55 4.41
N ASN A 180 10.19 2.27 3.64
CA ASN A 180 8.88 1.82 3.20
C ASN A 180 9.02 0.75 2.09
N PRO A 181 8.63 -0.52 2.33
CA PRO A 181 8.68 -1.56 1.30
C PRO A 181 7.60 -1.39 0.22
N ALA A 182 6.53 -0.60 0.48
CA ALA A 182 5.50 -0.36 -0.52
C ALA A 182 5.98 0.53 -1.68
N ASP A 183 7.12 1.22 -1.53
CA ASP A 183 7.75 2.03 -2.58
C ASP A 183 8.13 1.18 -3.82
N PHE A 184 8.51 -0.09 -3.61
CA PHE A 184 8.74 -1.04 -4.70
C PHE A 184 7.47 -1.37 -5.48
N LEU A 185 6.33 -1.37 -4.81
CA LEU A 185 5.04 -1.67 -5.42
C LEU A 185 4.53 -0.49 -6.26
N SER A 186 4.74 0.74 -5.80
CA SER A 186 4.26 1.94 -6.50
C SER A 186 5.15 2.35 -7.67
N ARG A 187 6.46 2.05 -7.60
CA ARG A 187 7.45 2.40 -8.65
C ARG A 187 7.77 1.25 -9.59
N GLY A 188 7.56 0.02 -9.14
CA GLY A 188 7.96 -1.19 -9.85
C GLY A 188 9.36 -1.66 -9.45
N LEU A 189 9.60 -2.94 -9.64
CA LEU A 189 10.87 -3.61 -9.40
C LEU A 189 11.07 -4.66 -10.50
N SER A 190 12.29 -4.83 -10.98
CA SER A 190 12.62 -5.93 -11.90
C SER A 190 12.48 -7.27 -11.18
N ALA A 191 12.25 -8.35 -11.93
CA ALA A 191 12.10 -9.67 -11.33
C ALA A 191 13.38 -10.13 -10.62
N ASP A 192 14.55 -9.82 -11.19
CA ASP A 192 15.87 -10.09 -10.59
C ASP A 192 16.05 -9.43 -9.22
N SER A 193 15.79 -8.13 -9.15
CA SER A 193 15.86 -7.40 -7.90
C SER A 193 14.79 -7.87 -6.92
N LEU A 194 13.60 -8.23 -7.39
CA LEU A 194 12.52 -8.75 -6.53
C LEU A 194 12.93 -10.02 -5.81
N VAL A 195 13.56 -10.97 -6.50
CA VAL A 195 13.96 -12.26 -5.92
C VAL A 195 14.92 -12.08 -4.74
N THR A 196 15.83 -11.11 -4.83
CA THR A 196 16.87 -10.88 -3.82
C THR A 196 16.52 -9.78 -2.80
N ASN A 197 15.36 -9.13 -2.92
CA ASN A 197 14.99 -8.00 -2.09
C ASN A 197 14.42 -8.44 -0.73
N SER A 198 15.29 -8.50 0.28
CA SER A 198 14.88 -8.84 1.65
C SER A 198 13.77 -7.91 2.17
N ARG A 199 13.89 -6.59 1.98
CA ARG A 199 12.90 -5.61 2.47
C ARG A 199 11.50 -5.83 1.92
N TRP A 200 11.36 -6.32 0.68
CA TRP A 200 10.06 -6.67 0.13
C TRP A 200 9.47 -7.95 0.75
N TRP A 201 10.30 -8.92 1.10
CA TRP A 201 9.82 -10.22 1.63
C TRP A 201 9.68 -10.23 3.16
N THR A 202 10.52 -9.48 3.87
CA THR A 202 10.59 -9.44 5.34
C THR A 202 10.23 -8.07 5.93
N GLY A 203 9.80 -7.12 5.10
CA GLY A 203 9.35 -5.80 5.54
C GLY A 203 10.50 -4.86 5.94
N ALA A 204 10.15 -3.77 6.63
CA ALA A 204 11.12 -2.78 7.10
C ALA A 204 12.01 -3.36 8.21
N MET A 205 13.29 -2.94 8.24
CA MET A 205 14.28 -3.50 9.18
C MET A 205 13.90 -3.31 10.65
N PHE A 206 13.22 -2.20 11.00
CA PHE A 206 12.78 -1.96 12.38
C PHE A 206 11.71 -2.94 12.87
N LEU A 207 11.09 -3.74 12.00
CA LEU A 207 10.11 -4.75 12.41
C LEU A 207 10.75 -5.95 13.10
N THR A 208 12.05 -6.17 12.89
CA THR A 208 12.83 -7.22 13.57
C THR A 208 13.54 -6.72 14.82
N ASP A 209 13.32 -5.45 15.21
CA ASP A 209 13.89 -4.88 16.43
C ASP A 209 13.09 -5.35 17.67
N PRO A 210 13.72 -6.04 18.65
CA PRO A 210 13.07 -6.46 19.88
C PRO A 210 12.51 -5.31 20.73
N GLU A 211 13.02 -4.08 20.56
CA GLU A 211 12.53 -2.92 21.28
C GLU A 211 11.30 -2.28 20.62
N PHE A 212 10.96 -2.65 19.38
CA PHE A 212 9.74 -2.18 18.74
C PHE A 212 8.50 -2.70 19.50
N PRO A 213 7.48 -1.86 19.82
CA PRO A 213 7.27 -0.47 19.42
C PRO A 213 7.68 0.61 20.44
N LYS A 214 8.50 0.32 21.46
CA LYS A 214 8.78 1.24 22.59
C LYS A 214 9.28 2.62 22.15
N ASN A 215 10.00 2.70 21.03
CA ASN A 215 10.58 3.94 20.49
C ASN A 215 9.70 4.65 19.45
N LEU A 216 8.46 4.20 19.20
CA LEU A 216 7.56 4.83 18.24
C LEU A 216 7.07 6.19 18.75
N LYS A 217 7.59 7.27 18.14
CA LYS A 217 7.05 8.62 18.35
C LYS A 217 5.69 8.72 17.69
N GLN A 218 4.64 8.94 18.48
CA GLN A 218 3.33 9.29 17.94
C GLN A 218 3.39 10.67 17.28
N VAL A 219 3.00 10.74 16.01
CA VAL A 219 2.78 12.00 15.33
C VAL A 219 1.45 12.58 15.82
N VAL A 220 1.52 13.72 16.51
CA VAL A 220 0.36 14.52 16.92
C VAL A 220 -0.14 15.29 15.69
N PRO A 221 -1.43 15.24 15.32
CA PRO A 221 -1.98 15.83 14.09
C PRO A 221 -1.97 17.37 13.98
N GLU A 222 -1.17 18.08 14.76
CA GLU A 222 -1.02 19.54 14.64
C GLU A 222 -0.26 19.93 13.37
N LEU A 223 -0.52 21.11 12.78
CA LEU A 223 0.23 21.55 11.59
C LEU A 223 1.76 21.67 11.84
N GLY A 224 2.22 21.65 13.08
CA GLY A 224 3.62 21.87 13.46
C GLY A 224 4.63 20.85 12.90
N TYR A 225 4.21 19.64 12.52
CA TYR A 225 5.12 18.62 11.96
C TYR A 225 5.18 18.58 10.42
N LEU A 226 4.27 19.33 9.76
CA LEU A 226 4.29 19.52 8.32
C LEU A 226 5.29 20.62 7.96
N THR A 227 6.05 20.40 6.89
CA THR A 227 6.89 21.42 6.26
C THR A 227 6.04 22.46 5.54
N GLU A 228 6.56 23.67 5.28
CA GLU A 228 5.81 24.71 4.54
C GLU A 228 5.26 24.22 3.18
N PRO A 229 6.02 23.49 2.34
CA PRO A 229 5.48 22.92 1.11
C PRO A 229 4.30 21.95 1.33
N GLU A 230 4.35 21.16 2.41
CA GLU A 230 3.25 20.24 2.76
C GLU A 230 2.01 21.01 3.24
N LYS A 231 2.20 22.09 4.01
CA LYS A 231 1.10 22.98 4.43
C LYS A 231 0.43 23.63 3.22
N GLU A 232 1.22 24.17 2.28
CA GLU A 232 0.71 24.74 1.04
C GLU A 232 -0.08 23.71 0.22
N THR A 233 0.44 22.49 0.10
CA THR A 233 -0.23 21.39 -0.59
C THR A 233 -1.59 21.09 0.04
N VAL A 234 -1.68 21.03 1.38
CA VAL A 234 -2.96 20.84 2.09
C VAL A 234 -3.93 21.99 1.78
N VAL A 235 -3.46 23.23 1.75
CA VAL A 235 -4.29 24.40 1.41
C VAL A 235 -4.77 24.32 -0.05
N GLN A 236 -3.91 23.95 -0.99
CA GLN A 236 -4.26 23.78 -2.40
C GLN A 236 -5.32 22.68 -2.59
N GLU A 237 -5.16 21.53 -1.93
CA GLU A 237 -6.13 20.43 -1.98
C GLU A 237 -7.51 20.84 -1.41
N ARG A 238 -7.56 21.75 -0.44
CA ARG A 238 -8.83 22.33 0.06
C ARG A 238 -9.50 23.26 -0.94
N LYS A 239 -8.72 23.94 -1.79
CA LYS A 239 -9.23 24.88 -2.81
C LYS A 239 -9.76 24.19 -4.07
N LYS A 240 -9.32 22.96 -4.39
CA LYS A 240 -9.79 22.21 -5.56
C LYS A 240 -11.29 21.93 -5.46
N MET A 241 -12.04 22.35 -6.48
CA MET A 241 -13.50 22.20 -6.62
C MET A 241 -13.94 20.73 -6.50
N PRO A 242 -15.21 20.44 -6.14
CA PRO A 242 -15.74 19.09 -6.23
C PRO A 242 -15.73 18.65 -7.70
N GLU A 243 -14.97 17.60 -8.02
CA GLU A 243 -15.12 16.88 -9.28
C GLU A 243 -16.52 16.28 -9.31
N ALA A 244 -17.43 16.91 -10.06
CA ALA A 244 -18.66 16.28 -10.49
C ALA A 244 -18.31 15.18 -11.53
N GLN A 245 -18.95 14.03 -11.35
CA GLN A 245 -19.06 12.90 -12.28
C GLN A 245 -17.83 11.99 -12.49
N SER A 246 -17.91 10.79 -11.90
CA SER A 246 -17.85 9.54 -12.66
C SER A 246 -18.60 8.44 -11.92
N SER A 247 -19.89 8.38 -12.18
CA SER A 247 -20.79 7.26 -11.87
C SER A 247 -20.51 6.02 -12.76
N LYS A 248 -19.23 5.69 -12.98
CA LYS A 248 -18.81 4.48 -13.70
C LYS A 248 -17.78 3.60 -12.98
N GLU A 249 -17.30 3.97 -11.77
CA GLU A 249 -16.35 3.13 -11.02
C GLU A 249 -17.00 2.07 -10.08
N THR A 250 -18.33 2.01 -10.00
CA THR A 250 -19.03 1.03 -9.13
C THR A 250 -19.08 -0.39 -9.74
N VAL A 251 -18.73 -0.58 -11.02
CA VAL A 251 -18.88 -1.88 -11.70
C VAL A 251 -17.63 -2.78 -11.64
N LEU A 252 -16.46 -2.28 -11.22
CA LEU A 252 -15.23 -3.09 -11.18
C LEU A 252 -14.75 -3.49 -9.77
N LEU A 253 -15.58 -3.28 -8.74
CA LEU A 253 -15.24 -3.67 -7.35
C LEU A 253 -16.15 -4.75 -6.75
N ASN A 254 -17.16 -5.23 -7.49
CA ASN A 254 -18.11 -6.25 -7.06
C ASN A 254 -18.02 -7.55 -7.89
N ASN A 255 -16.81 -8.04 -8.21
CA ASN A 255 -16.67 -9.45 -8.56
C ASN A 255 -16.33 -10.22 -7.29
N ASP A 256 -17.39 -10.72 -6.66
CA ASP A 256 -17.35 -11.89 -5.81
C ASP A 256 -16.64 -13.02 -6.56
N TYR A 257 -15.45 -13.38 -6.09
CA TYR A 257 -14.88 -14.70 -6.36
C TYR A 257 -15.28 -15.60 -5.20
N SER A 258 -16.57 -15.92 -5.16
CA SER A 258 -17.03 -17.19 -4.64
C SER A 258 -17.17 -18.13 -5.83
N THR A 259 -16.45 -19.26 -5.76
CA THR A 259 -16.53 -20.41 -6.67
C THR A 259 -15.76 -20.25 -8.00
N ILE A 260 -14.68 -21.02 -8.16
CA ILE A 260 -14.52 -22.13 -9.12
C ILE A 260 -13.06 -22.63 -8.98
N PHE A 261 -12.96 -23.86 -8.44
CA PHE A 261 -11.82 -24.76 -8.17
C PHE A 261 -10.63 -24.27 -7.34
#